data_AF-A0A950GFX8-F1
#
_entry.id   AF-A0A950GFX8-F1
#
_cell.length_a   1.000
_cell.length_b   1.000
_cell.length_c   1.000
_cell.angle_alpha   90.00
_cell.angle_beta   90.00
_cell.angle_gamma   90.00
#
_symmetry.space_group_name_H-M   'P 1'
#
loop_
_entity.id
_entity.type
_entity.pdbx_description
1 polymer ?
#
loop_
_entity_poly.entity_id
_entity_poly.type
_entity_poly.pdbx_seq_one_letter_code
_entity_poly.pdbx_strand_id
1 'polypeptide(L)'
;VLLARGADHSPWCSEVALIVSAEPARGLCPRPWPRLIDRFTVWRRGAQAIWLEPDGVRIYSDLDDRGSRPWVPVPVPSHQHSEPPPNSRKGGYASSVAGTQPRDPSANEPDTPSEP
;
A
#
# COMPACT_ATOMS: atom_id res chain seq x y z
N VAL A 1 10.21 2.81 -19.72
CA VAL A 1 9.89 3.38 -18.38
C VAL A 1 8.41 3.72 -18.36
N LEU A 2 7.71 3.42 -17.26
CA LEU A 2 6.32 3.84 -17.04
C LEU A 2 6.28 5.00 -16.04
N LEU A 3 5.59 6.09 -16.39
CA LEU A 3 5.26 7.17 -15.46
C LEU A 3 3.82 6.99 -15.01
N ALA A 4 3.61 6.80 -13.71
CA ALA A 4 2.30 6.49 -13.15
C ALA A 4 1.75 7.64 -12.29
N ARG A 5 0.43 7.84 -12.38
CA ARG A 5 -0.37 8.73 -11.54
C ARG A 5 -1.79 8.18 -11.47
N GLY A 6 -2.34 7.98 -10.27
CA GLY A 6 -3.73 7.59 -10.06
C GLY A 6 -4.19 6.31 -10.78
N ALA A 7 -3.28 5.40 -11.12
CA ALA A 7 -3.60 4.14 -11.77
C ALA A 7 -3.58 2.99 -10.76
N ASP A 8 -4.58 2.12 -10.80
CA ASP A 8 -4.66 0.94 -9.94
C ASP A 8 -3.97 -0.29 -10.57
N HIS A 9 -3.98 -0.38 -11.91
CA HIS A 9 -3.29 -1.43 -12.66
C HIS A 9 -2.88 -0.94 -14.06
N SER A 10 -1.71 -1.39 -14.54
CA SER A 10 -1.16 -1.03 -15.86
C SER A 10 -1.02 -2.26 -16.75
N PRO A 11 -1.50 -2.25 -18.01
CA PRO A 11 -1.32 -3.37 -18.94
C PRO A 11 0.15 -3.54 -19.39
N TRP A 12 0.97 -2.50 -19.30
CA TRP A 12 2.36 -2.51 -19.78
C TRP A 12 3.38 -3.04 -18.77
N CYS A 13 2.92 -3.66 -17.68
CA CYS A 13 3.81 -4.11 -16.60
C CYS A 13 4.90 -5.09 -17.08
N SER A 14 4.62 -5.91 -18.09
CA SER A 14 5.59 -6.86 -18.67
C SER A 14 6.59 -6.22 -19.65
N GLU A 15 6.33 -5.00 -20.09
CA GLU A 15 7.11 -4.32 -21.15
C GLU A 15 8.04 -3.24 -20.59
N VAL A 16 7.97 -2.97 -19.29
CA VAL A 16 8.73 -1.89 -18.66
C VAL A 16 9.73 -2.42 -17.63
N ALA A 17 10.94 -1.89 -17.69
CA ALA A 17 11.98 -2.22 -16.71
C ALA A 17 11.89 -1.39 -15.41
N LEU A 18 11.22 -0.23 -15.46
CA LEU A 18 11.09 0.71 -14.34
C LEU A 18 9.75 1.46 -14.38
N ILE A 19 9.15 1.60 -13.20
CA ILE A 19 7.99 2.45 -12.90
C ILE A 19 8.46 3.62 -12.02
N VAL A 20 8.02 4.83 -12.35
CA VAL A 20 8.21 6.04 -11.54
C VAL A 20 6.85 6.64 -11.20
N SER A 21 6.60 6.89 -9.92
CA SER A 21 5.36 7.50 -9.43
C SER A 21 5.63 8.54 -8.35
N ALA A 22 4.88 9.65 -8.38
CA ALA A 22 4.86 10.63 -7.30
C ALA A 22 3.95 10.20 -6.13
N GLU A 23 3.19 9.13 -6.30
CA GLU A 23 2.21 8.58 -5.35
C GLU A 23 2.65 7.19 -4.89
N PRO A 24 2.06 6.62 -3.82
CA PRO A 24 2.23 5.20 -3.50
C PRO A 24 1.85 4.34 -4.71
N ALA A 25 2.75 3.47 -5.16
CA ALA A 25 2.51 2.63 -6.36
C ALA A 25 2.84 1.16 -6.13
N ARG A 26 2.93 0.74 -4.86
CA ARG A 26 2.97 -0.69 -4.51
C ARG A 26 1.63 -1.31 -4.86
N GLY A 27 1.64 -2.41 -5.61
CA GLY A 27 0.43 -3.04 -6.13
C GLY A 27 0.16 -2.80 -7.63
N LEU A 28 0.78 -1.78 -8.24
CA LEU A 28 0.45 -1.37 -9.62
C LEU A 28 0.69 -2.48 -10.66
N CYS A 29 1.72 -3.30 -10.45
CA CYS A 29 2.08 -4.41 -11.33
C CYS A 29 2.13 -5.74 -10.58
N PRO A 30 1.72 -6.86 -11.21
CA PRO A 30 1.86 -8.19 -10.62
C PRO A 30 3.32 -8.65 -10.57
N ARG A 31 3.59 -9.76 -9.85
CA ARG A 31 4.91 -10.40 -9.85
C ARG A 31 5.19 -11.09 -11.20
N PRO A 32 6.45 -11.07 -11.70
CA PRO A 32 7.60 -10.33 -11.17
C PRO A 32 7.47 -8.82 -11.40
N TRP A 33 7.74 -8.03 -10.36
CA TRP A 33 7.59 -6.58 -10.41
C TRP A 33 8.72 -5.95 -11.24
N PRO A 34 8.42 -4.97 -12.11
CA PRO A 34 9.42 -4.01 -12.56
C PRO A 34 10.06 -3.30 -11.37
N ARG A 35 11.21 -2.64 -11.59
CA ARG A 35 11.77 -1.74 -10.58
C ARG A 35 10.74 -0.63 -10.30
N LEU A 36 10.64 -0.19 -9.05
CA LEU A 36 9.70 0.86 -8.63
C LEU A 36 10.40 1.97 -7.86
N ILE A 37 10.24 3.20 -8.35
CA ILE A 37 10.54 4.43 -7.61
C ILE A 37 9.21 5.12 -7.35
N ASP A 38 8.79 5.14 -6.08
CA ASP A 38 7.61 5.88 -5.64
C ASP A 38 8.00 6.94 -4.59
N ARG A 39 7.03 7.68 -4.07
CA ARG A 39 7.29 8.68 -3.01
C ARG A 39 7.95 8.10 -1.77
N PHE A 40 7.70 6.82 -1.45
CA PHE A 40 8.31 6.17 -0.30
C PHE A 40 9.74 5.73 -0.59
N THR A 41 10.07 5.41 -1.84
CA THR A 41 11.46 5.22 -2.26
C THR A 41 12.25 6.51 -2.09
N VAL A 42 11.73 7.64 -2.59
CA VAL A 42 12.39 8.94 -2.45
C VAL A 42 12.50 9.37 -0.98
N TRP A 43 11.44 9.19 -0.18
CA TRP A 43 11.50 9.51 1.25
C TRP A 43 12.53 8.67 2.02
N ARG A 44 12.67 7.37 1.69
CA ARG A 44 13.61 6.47 2.40
C ARG A 44 15.05 6.55 1.90
N ARG A 45 15.25 6.86 0.62
CA ARG A 45 16.58 6.75 -0.04
C ARG A 45 17.07 8.07 -0.63
N GLY A 46 16.28 9.13 -0.54
CA GLY A 46 16.57 10.43 -1.14
C GLY A 46 16.40 10.45 -2.66
N ALA A 47 17.03 11.43 -3.30
CA ALA A 47 16.99 11.62 -4.75
C ALA A 47 17.47 10.37 -5.50
N GLN A 48 16.95 10.15 -6.71
CA GLN A 48 17.29 8.99 -7.54
C GLN A 48 17.84 9.46 -8.89
N ALA A 49 19.01 8.96 -9.27
CA ALA A 49 19.54 9.04 -10.61
C ALA A 49 19.28 7.71 -11.34
N ILE A 50 18.79 7.79 -12.57
CA ILE A 50 18.37 6.63 -13.36
C ILE A 50 19.11 6.67 -14.69
N TRP A 51 19.75 5.55 -15.03
CA TRP A 51 20.31 5.31 -16.36
C TRP A 51 19.55 4.17 -17.01
N LEU A 52 19.12 4.40 -18.25
CA LEU A 52 18.50 3.40 -19.10
C LEU A 52 19.59 2.81 -19.96
N GLU A 53 19.89 1.54 -19.73
CA GLU A 53 20.97 0.80 -20.38
C GLU A 53 20.35 -0.29 -21.27
N PRO A 54 21.04 -0.78 -22.31
CA PRO A 54 20.47 -1.78 -23.23
C PRO A 54 20.04 -3.08 -22.53
N ASP A 55 20.70 -3.43 -21.42
CA ASP A 55 20.49 -4.63 -20.62
C ASP A 55 19.62 -4.38 -19.37
N GLY A 56 19.19 -3.14 -19.11
CA GLY A 56 18.31 -2.87 -17.99
C GLY A 56 18.33 -1.43 -17.47
N VAL A 57 18.14 -1.30 -16.15
CA VAL A 57 18.05 0.00 -15.48
C VAL A 57 18.97 0.02 -14.28
N ARG A 58 19.92 0.95 -14.32
CA ARG A 58 20.79 1.27 -13.18
C ARG A 58 20.20 2.44 -12.42
N ILE A 59 20.11 2.29 -11.10
CA ILE A 59 19.53 3.29 -10.18
C ILE A 59 20.57 3.57 -9.11
N TYR A 60 20.84 4.85 -8.86
CA TYR A 60 21.74 5.31 -7.81
C TYR A 60 21.03 6.36 -6.97
N SER A 61 21.04 6.21 -5.65
CA SER A 61 20.33 7.11 -4.75
C SER A 61 21.26 8.01 -3.95
N ASP A 62 20.72 9.13 -3.45
CA ASP A 62 21.42 10.01 -2.49
C ASP A 62 21.93 9.22 -1.27
N LEU A 63 21.15 8.24 -0.79
CA LEU A 63 21.61 7.36 0.29
C LEU A 63 22.82 6.50 -0.12
N ASP A 64 22.90 6.07 -1.37
CA ASP A 64 24.05 5.29 -1.87
C ASP A 64 25.31 6.16 -1.99
N ASP A 65 25.17 7.44 -2.33
CA ASP A 65 26.26 8.42 -2.36
C ASP A 65 26.76 8.76 -0.96
N ARG A 66 25.84 9.01 -0.04
CA ARG A 66 26.16 9.40 1.34
C ARG A 66 26.72 8.24 2.15
N GLY A 67 26.31 7.00 1.87
CA GLY A 67 26.83 5.80 2.50
C GLY A 67 26.62 5.76 4.02
N SER A 68 27.60 5.24 4.76
CA SER A 68 27.52 4.97 6.21
C SER A 68 28.09 6.09 7.08
N ARG A 69 28.16 7.32 6.57
CA ARG A 69 28.74 8.46 7.31
C ARG A 69 27.96 8.71 8.61
N PRO A 70 28.61 9.17 9.71
CA PRO A 70 27.99 9.23 11.04
C PRO A 70 26.71 10.08 11.15
N TRP A 71 26.51 11.02 10.22
CA TRP A 71 25.34 11.91 10.18
C TRP A 71 24.22 11.41 9.26
N VAL A 72 24.39 10.27 8.58
CA VAL A 72 23.35 9.69 7.73
C VAL A 72 22.41 8.87 8.62
N PRO A 73 21.10 9.16 8.64
CA PRO A 73 20.16 8.40 9.44
C PRO A 73 20.17 6.92 9.04
N VAL A 74 20.42 6.04 10.01
CA VAL A 74 20.22 4.60 9.84
C VAL A 74 18.73 4.32 9.98
N PRO A 75 18.07 3.66 9.02
CA PRO A 75 16.67 3.28 9.17
C PRO A 75 16.51 2.39 10.41
N VAL A 76 15.93 2.94 11.47
CA VAL A 76 15.49 2.14 12.61
C VAL A 76 14.19 1.44 12.21
N PRO A 77 14.07 0.11 12.43
CA PRO A 77 12.77 -0.55 12.26
C PRO A 77 11.75 0.21 13.10
N SER A 78 10.62 0.59 12.51
CA SER A 78 9.48 1.08 13.30
C SER A 78 9.18 0.04 14.36
N HIS A 79 9.08 0.44 15.63
CA HIS A 79 8.61 -0.43 16.69
C HIS A 79 7.40 -1.18 16.16
N GLN A 80 7.54 -2.49 15.93
CA GLN A 80 6.37 -3.34 15.74
C GLN A 80 5.49 -3.05 16.95
N HIS A 81 4.20 -2.80 16.73
CA HIS A 81 3.24 -2.70 17.82
C HIS A 81 3.46 -3.96 18.66
N SER A 82 4.19 -3.81 19.78
CA SER A 82 4.34 -4.89 20.72
C SER A 82 2.93 -5.12 21.21
N GLU A 83 2.44 -6.35 21.13
CA GLU A 83 1.15 -6.70 21.68
C GLU A 83 1.10 -6.11 23.11
N PRO A 84 0.11 -5.26 23.43
CA PRO A 84 0.07 -4.65 24.75
C PRO A 84 0.08 -5.78 25.79
N PRO A 85 0.81 -5.64 26.91
CA PRO A 85 0.86 -6.68 27.92
C PRO A 85 -0.57 -7.06 28.33
N PRO A 86 -0.82 -8.34 28.65
CA PRO A 86 -2.17 -8.94 28.75
C PRO A 86 -3.08 -8.29 29.81
N ASN A 87 -2.58 -7.34 30.58
CA ASN A 87 -3.25 -6.64 31.66
C ASN A 87 -3.46 -5.14 31.42
N SER A 88 -3.33 -4.65 30.18
CA SER A 88 -3.76 -3.30 29.80
C SER A 88 -5.28 -3.20 29.82
N ARG A 89 -5.88 -3.01 31.01
CA ARG A 89 -7.29 -2.64 31.17
C ARG A 89 -7.52 -1.31 30.43
N LYS A 90 -8.05 -1.39 29.22
CA LYS A 90 -8.58 -0.22 28.52
C LYS A 90 -9.74 0.33 29.35
N GLY A 91 -9.50 1.46 30.02
CA GLY A 91 -10.56 2.27 30.60
C GLY A 91 -11.55 2.63 29.50
N GLY A 92 -12.81 2.23 29.69
CA GLY A 92 -13.87 2.45 28.73
C GLY A 92 -14.15 3.94 28.56
N TYR A 93 -13.95 4.44 27.35
CA TYR A 93 -14.78 5.53 26.85
C TYR A 93 -15.97 4.89 26.14
N ALA A 94 -17.11 4.89 26.83
CA ALA A 94 -18.39 4.57 26.22
C ALA A 94 -18.70 5.68 25.20
N SER A 95 -18.47 5.42 23.91
CA SER A 95 -18.96 6.26 22.83
C SER A 95 -20.38 5.83 22.52
N SER A 96 -21.36 6.41 23.22
CA SER A 96 -22.77 6.29 22.84
C SER A 96 -23.02 7.16 21.62
N VAL A 97 -23.09 6.54 20.45
CA VAL A 97 -23.83 7.08 19.30
C VAL A 97 -24.80 6.01 18.83
N ALA A 98 -26.08 6.36 18.87
CA ALA A 98 -27.22 5.54 18.50
C ALA A 98 -27.27 5.28 16.99
N GLY A 99 -27.84 4.14 16.58
CA GLY A 99 -28.36 3.98 15.22
C GLY A 99 -28.48 2.55 14.67
N THR A 100 -29.72 2.03 14.74
CA THR A 100 -30.37 1.16 13.73
C THR A 100 -30.15 -0.36 13.83
N GLN A 101 -31.22 -1.05 14.30
CA GLN A 101 -31.44 -2.50 14.19
C GLN A 101 -31.57 -2.97 12.73
N PRO A 102 -31.08 -4.17 12.37
CA PRO A 102 -31.52 -4.89 11.19
C PRO A 102 -32.95 -5.43 11.39
N ARG A 103 -33.82 -5.28 10.38
CA ARG A 103 -35.11 -5.99 10.32
C ARG A 103 -34.87 -7.45 9.93
N ASP A 104 -35.51 -8.37 10.65
CA ASP A 104 -35.55 -9.80 10.34
C ASP A 104 -36.20 -10.06 8.96
N PRO A 105 -35.59 -10.90 8.10
CA PRO A 105 -36.22 -11.41 6.90
C PRO A 105 -36.87 -12.77 7.20
N SER A 106 -37.96 -12.80 7.96
CA SER A 106 -38.78 -14.01 8.10
C SER A 106 -40.24 -13.66 8.35
N ALA A 107 -40.89 -13.18 7.30
CA ALA A 107 -42.34 -13.21 7.12
C ALA A 107 -42.63 -12.72 5.71
N ASN A 108 -42.85 -13.64 4.78
CA ASN A 108 -43.69 -13.47 3.59
C ASN A 108 -43.76 -14.83 2.88
N GLU A 109 -44.63 -15.68 3.41
CA GLU A 109 -45.19 -16.82 2.69
C GLU A 109 -46.46 -16.30 2.00
N PRO A 110 -46.57 -16.33 0.66
CA PRO A 110 -47.84 -16.06 0.00
C PRO A 110 -48.60 -17.37 -0.24
N ASP A 111 -49.71 -17.52 0.48
CA ASP A 111 -50.82 -18.43 0.17
C ASP A 111 -51.28 -18.22 -1.27
N THR A 112 -51.28 -19.29 -2.06
CA THR A 112 -51.89 -19.32 -3.40
C THR A 112 -53.16 -20.16 -3.32
N PRO A 113 -54.36 -19.64 -3.65
CA PRO A 113 -55.55 -20.47 -3.78
C PRO A 113 -55.58 -21.13 -5.17
N SER A 114 -55.90 -22.42 -5.16
CA SER A 114 -56.10 -23.29 -6.31
C SER A 114 -57.40 -23.02 -7.09
N GLU A 115 -57.29 -23.18 -8.42
CA GLU A 115 -58.30 -23.74 -9.35
C GLU A 115 -59.58 -22.95 -9.68
N PRO A 116 -60.35 -23.33 -10.74
CA PRO A 116 -60.21 -24.49 -11.65
C PRO A 116 -59.85 -24.19 -13.12
#